data_AF-A0A4Q3TD01-F1
#
_entry.id   AF-A0A4Q3TD01-F1
#
_cell.length_a   1.000
_cell.length_b   1.000
_cell.length_c   1.000
_cell.angle_alpha   90.00
_cell.angle_beta   90.00
_cell.angle_gamma   90.00
#
_symmetry.space_group_name_H-M   'P 1'
#
loop_
_entity.id
_entity.type
_entity.pdbx_description
1 polymer ?
#
loop_
_entity_poly.entity_id
_entity_poly.type
_entity_poly.pdbx_seq_one_letter_code
_entity_poly.pdbx_strand_id
1 'polypeptide(L)' 'MFEDAGFQGVSIAAFVNRYRIAYWLRLAPLPMPLKSGLIRMLEAVGLGNAKLGANVGNLFTAGFKHG' A
#
# COMPACT_ATOMS: atom_id res chain seq x y z
N MET A 1 -7.13 -14.96 20.08
CA MET A 1 -7.55 -15.12 18.66
C MET A 1 -6.61 -15.99 17.82
N PHE A 2 -5.37 -15.58 17.48
CA PHE A 2 -4.47 -16.45 16.70
C PHE A 2 -3.93 -17.63 17.51
N GLU A 3 -3.55 -17.39 18.77
CA GLU A 3 -3.13 -18.45 19.70
C GLU A 3 -4.30 -19.41 20.03
N ASP A 4 -5.51 -18.87 20.26
CA ASP A 4 -6.76 -19.65 20.38
C ASP A 4 -7.03 -20.56 19.17
N ALA A 5 -6.66 -20.11 17.96
CA ALA A 5 -6.82 -20.89 16.74
C ALA A 5 -5.71 -21.95 16.54
N GLY A 6 -4.80 -22.08 17.52
CA GLY A 6 -3.70 -23.06 17.55
C GLY A 6 -2.43 -22.59 16.83
N PHE A 7 -2.31 -21.31 16.50
CA PHE A 7 -1.07 -20.76 15.93
C PHE A 7 -0.08 -20.35 17.03
N GLN A 8 1.18 -20.72 16.87
CA GLN A 8 2.28 -20.38 17.77
C GLN A 8 3.32 -19.50 17.05
N GLY A 9 4.11 -18.75 17.82
CA GLY A 9 5.16 -17.88 17.28
C GLY A 9 4.62 -16.77 16.38
N VAL A 10 3.45 -16.21 16.73
CA VAL A 10 2.78 -15.20 15.90
C VAL A 10 3.59 -13.90 15.90
N SER A 11 3.99 -13.45 14.72
CA SER A 11 4.71 -12.20 14.50
C SER A 11 3.88 -11.28 13.60
N ILE A 12 3.71 -10.02 14.01
CA ILE A 12 2.99 -8.99 13.25
C ILE A 12 3.98 -7.90 12.87
N ALA A 13 4.01 -7.55 11.59
CA ALA A 13 4.84 -6.47 11.08
C ALA A 13 4.03 -5.55 10.15
N ALA A 14 4.38 -4.27 10.16
CA ALA A 14 3.83 -3.30 9.24
C ALA A 14 4.38 -3.49 7.82
N PHE A 15 3.50 -3.49 6.82
CA PHE A 15 3.86 -3.62 5.42
C PHE A 15 3.64 -2.29 4.67
N VAL A 16 4.73 -1.71 4.17
CA VAL A 16 4.68 -0.47 3.38
C VAL A 16 4.43 -0.80 1.92
N ASN A 17 3.31 -0.33 1.37
CA ASN A 17 3.02 -0.50 -0.04
C ASN A 17 3.79 0.53 -0.87
N ARG A 18 4.64 0.04 -1.78
CA ARG A 18 5.39 0.89 -2.71
C ARG A 18 4.81 0.80 -4.11
N TYR A 19 4.05 1.81 -4.51
CA TYR A 19 3.40 1.89 -5.82
C TYR A 19 3.75 3.18 -6.56
N ARG A 20 3.51 3.21 -7.87
CA ARG A 20 3.69 4.43 -8.68
C ARG A 20 2.78 5.55 -8.19
N ILE A 21 3.23 6.80 -8.23
CA ILE A 21 2.41 7.94 -7.79
C ILE A 21 1.07 8.02 -8.55
N ALA A 22 1.07 7.68 -9.85
CA ALA A 22 -0.16 7.58 -10.64
C ALA A 22 -1.20 6.62 -10.02
N TYR A 23 -0.75 5.53 -9.38
CA TYR A 23 -1.63 4.60 -8.68
C TYR A 23 -2.19 5.20 -7.40
N TRP A 24 -1.37 5.91 -6.61
CA TRP A 24 -1.83 6.65 -5.44
C TRP A 24 -2.91 7.68 -5.78
N LEU A 25 -2.73 8.42 -6.89
CA LEU A 25 -3.71 9.37 -7.42
C LEU A 25 -5.03 8.73 -7.84
N ARG A 26 -4.99 7.48 -8.33
CA ARG A 26 -6.19 6.73 -8.67
C ARG A 26 -7.02 6.41 -7.43
N LEU A 27 -6.37 6.03 -6.33
CA LEU A 27 -7.00 5.71 -5.05
C LEU A 27 -7.48 6.95 -4.30
N ALA A 28 -6.86 8.12 -4.53
CA ALA A 28 -7.27 9.35 -3.89
C ALA A 28 -8.73 9.71 -4.22
N PRO A 29 -9.54 10.17 -3.26
CA PRO A 29 -10.94 10.58 -3.47
C PRO A 29 -11.00 11.96 -4.14
N LEU A 30 -10.40 12.10 -5.32
CA LEU A 30 -10.36 13.32 -6.11
C LEU A 30 -11.30 13.22 -7.33
N PRO A 31 -11.91 14.34 -7.76
CA PRO A 31 -12.69 14.38 -8.99
C PRO A 31 -11.79 14.12 -10.22
N MET A 32 -12.35 13.47 -11.24
CA MET A 32 -11.63 13.06 -12.47
C MET A 32 -10.78 14.15 -13.15
N PRO A 33 -11.25 15.40 -13.36
CA PRO A 33 -10.44 16.43 -14.02
C PRO A 33 -9.17 16.76 -13.23
N LEU A 34 -9.24 16.77 -11.89
CA LEU A 34 -8.10 17.04 -11.03
C LEU A 34 -7.08 15.90 -11.08
N LYS A 35 -7.53 14.65 -11.04
CA LYS A 35 -6.66 13.47 -11.22
C LYS A 35 -5.88 13.55 -12.54
N SER A 36 -6.59 13.89 -13.61
CA SER A 36 -6.02 13.98 -14.97
C SER A 36 -4.92 15.05 -15.06
N GLY A 37 -5.16 16.22 -14.47
CA GLY A 37 -4.18 17.30 -14.42
C GLY A 37 -2.93 16.92 -13.61
N LEU A 38 -3.12 16.31 -12.45
CA LEU A 38 -2.02 15.88 -11.58
C LEU A 38 -1.16 14.78 -12.22
N ILE A 39 -1.77 13.81 -12.91
CA ILE A 39 -1.04 12.77 -13.65
C ILE A 39 -0.19 13.40 -14.76
N ARG A 40 -0.76 14.31 -15.56
CA ARG A 40 -0.02 15.01 -16.63
C ARG A 40 1.13 15.85 -16.09
N MET A 41 0.91 16.53 -14.95
CA MET A 41 1.98 17.30 -14.29
C MET A 41 3.11 16.38 -13.81
N LEU A 42 2.77 15.23 -13.22
CA LEU A 42 3.78 14.25 -12.78
C LEU A 42 4.55 13.66 -13.97
N GLU A 43 3.89 13.39 -15.09
CA GLU A 43 4.55 12.96 -16.33
C GLU A 43 5.48 14.04 -16.89
N ALA A 44 5.02 15.29 -16.94
CA ALA A 44 5.81 16.42 -17.42
C ALA A 44 7.08 16.68 -16.59
N VAL A 45 7.03 16.42 -15.27
CA VAL A 45 8.18 16.55 -14.35
C VAL A 45 9.03 15.26 -14.29
N GLY A 46 8.66 14.21 -15.04
CA GLY A 46 9.37 12.92 -15.04
C GLY A 46 9.12 12.05 -13.80
N LEU A 47 8.20 12.47 -12.92
CA LEU A 47 7.81 11.77 -11.69
C LEU A 47 6.66 10.76 -11.89
N GLY A 48 6.11 10.64 -13.10
CA GLY A 48 5.04 9.67 -13.40
C GLY A 48 5.40 8.22 -13.06
N ASN A 49 6.69 7.87 -13.14
CA ASN A 49 7.21 6.54 -12.79
C ASN A 49 7.77 6.43 -11.37
N ALA A 50 7.81 7.54 -10.61
CA ALA A 50 8.31 7.52 -9.24
C ALA A 50 7.39 6.64 -8.37
N LYS A 51 8.02 5.84 -7.50
CA LYS A 51 7.30 4.95 -6.59
C LYS A 51 7.29 5.55 -5.20
N LEU A 52 6.09 5.84 -4.69
CA LEU A 52 5.89 6.31 -3.34
C LEU A 52 5.50 5.12 -2.45
N GLY A 53 6.25 4.96 -1.36
CA GLY A 53 5.93 4.01 -0.30
C GLY A 53 5.06 4.69 0.74
N ALA A 54 3.84 4.18 0.96
CA ALA A 54 3.02 4.64 2.07
C ALA A 54 2.51 3.44 2.88
N ASN A 55 2.54 3.58 4.19
CA ASN A 55 1.91 2.64 5.10
C ASN A 55 0.43 3.02 5.21
N VAL A 56 -0.43 2.27 4.54
CA VAL A 56 -1.90 2.46 4.57
C VAL A 56 -2.57 1.59 5.63
N GLY A 57 -1.81 1.13 6.64
CA GLY A 57 -2.31 0.21 7.67
C GLY A 57 -2.27 -1.25 7.25
N ASN A 58 -1.53 -1.59 6.19
CA ASN A 58 -1.31 -2.99 5.85
C ASN A 58 -0.41 -3.64 6.90
N LEU A 59 -0.90 -4.73 7.47
CA LEU A 59 -0.16 -5.56 8.42
C LEU A 59 0.00 -6.94 7.80
N PHE A 60 1.19 -7.51 7.95
CA PHE A 60 1.41 -8.92 7.67
C PHE A 60 1.54 -9.67 8.99
N THR A 61 0.83 -10.77 9.12
CA THR A 61 0.86 -11.66 10.29
C THR A 61 1.34 -13.02 9.86
N ALA A 62 2.36 -13.55 10.53
CA ALA A 62 2.87 -14.90 10.31
C ALA A 62 2.83 -15.69 11.62
N GLY A 63 2.58 -16.99 11.54
CA GLY A 63 2.61 -17.90 12.69
C GLY A 63 2.66 -19.35 12.21
N PHE A 64 3.05 -20.25 13.09
CA PHE A 64 3.17 -21.68 12.81
C PHE A 64 1.97 -22.42 13.40
N LYS A 65 1.41 -23.37 12.67
CA LYS A 65 0.41 -24.29 13.20
C LYS A 65 0.93 -25.71 13.03
N HIS A 66 1.17 -26.39 14.14
CA HIS A 66 1.54 -27.80 14.12
C HIS A 66 0.24 -28.62 14.00
N GLY A 67 0.17 -29.46 12.98
CA GLY A 67 -0.92 -30.40 12.74
C GLY A 67 -0.78 -31.68 13.55
#